data_AF-Q2MH91-F1
#
_entry.id   AF-Q2MH91-F1
#
_cell.length_a   1.000
_cell.length_b   1.000
_cell.length_c   1.000
_cell.angle_alpha   90.00
_cell.angle_beta   90.00
_cell.angle_gamma   90.00
#
_symmetry.space_group_name_H-M   'P 1'
#
loop_
_entity.id
_entity.type
_entity.pdbx_description
1 polymer ?
#
loop_
_entity_poly.entity_id
_entity_poly.type
_entity_poly.pdbx_seq_one_letter_code
_entity_poly.pdbx_strand_id
1 'polypeptide(L)'
;MKKRLQEKCQALERKNSATPSELNEKQELVYSNRKLELQVESMRSEIKMEQAKTEEEKSRLATLQATHDKLLQEHNKALRTIEELTKQQAEKVDKVQLQELSEKLELAEQALASKQLQMDEMKQTIAKQEEDLETMAVLRAQMEVYCSDFHAERAAREKIHEEKEQLALQLAILLKENNDFEDGGSRQSLMEMQCRHGARTSDSDQQAYLFQRGAEDMSWQHGQQPRSIPIHSCPKCGEVLPDIDTLQIH
;
A
#
# COMPACT_ATOMS: atom_id res chain seq x y z
N MET A 1 25.96 -90.54 132.82
CA MET A 1 25.29 -89.45 132.08
C MET A 1 26.14 -88.19 131.87
N LYS A 2 27.04 -87.80 132.80
CA LYS A 2 27.88 -86.58 132.66
C LYS A 2 28.81 -86.55 131.41
N LYS A 3 29.50 -87.66 131.08
CA LYS A 3 30.43 -87.73 129.93
C LYS A 3 29.75 -87.52 128.57
N ARG A 4 28.60 -88.14 128.31
CA ARG A 4 27.84 -87.97 127.05
C ARG A 4 27.29 -86.56 126.86
N LEU A 5 26.92 -85.87 127.94
CA LEU A 5 26.46 -84.48 127.88
C LEU A 5 27.62 -83.52 127.62
N GLN A 6 28.78 -83.76 128.23
CA GLN A 6 29.99 -82.98 128.00
C GLN A 6 30.56 -83.17 126.59
N GLU A 7 30.50 -84.39 126.05
CA GLU A 7 30.86 -84.68 124.66
C GLU A 7 29.88 -84.05 123.66
N LYS A 8 28.57 -84.04 123.96
CA LYS A 8 27.57 -83.31 123.15
C LYS A 8 27.77 -81.79 123.22
N CYS A 9 28.08 -81.23 124.39
CA CYS A 9 28.40 -79.81 124.53
C CYS A 9 29.68 -79.44 123.78
N GLN A 10 30.75 -80.24 123.88
CA GLN A 10 31.99 -80.00 123.11
C GLN A 10 31.82 -80.18 121.60
N ALA A 11 30.99 -81.13 121.15
CA ALA A 11 30.70 -81.30 119.74
C ALA A 11 29.84 -80.16 119.18
N LEU A 12 28.90 -79.63 119.97
CA LEU A 12 28.14 -78.42 119.63
C LEU A 12 29.00 -77.16 119.67
N GLU A 13 29.92 -77.03 120.65
CA GLU A 13 30.88 -75.93 120.71
C GLU A 13 31.86 -75.96 119.53
N ARG A 14 32.35 -77.13 119.11
CA ARG A 14 33.18 -77.26 117.89
C ARG A 14 32.42 -76.99 116.59
N LYS A 15 31.11 -77.29 116.54
CA LYS A 15 30.24 -76.95 115.41
C LYS A 15 29.83 -75.47 115.40
N ASN A 16 29.79 -74.82 116.57
CA ASN A 16 29.49 -73.38 116.71
C ASN A 16 30.74 -72.50 116.69
N SER A 17 31.93 -73.04 116.95
CA SER A 17 33.21 -72.34 116.80
C SER A 17 33.60 -72.36 115.33
N ALA A 18 33.16 -71.35 114.58
CA ALA A 18 33.68 -71.13 113.24
C ALA A 18 35.21 -71.07 113.30
N THR A 19 35.90 -71.84 112.46
CA THR A 19 37.36 -71.73 112.39
C THR A 19 37.71 -70.36 111.78
N PRO A 20 38.79 -69.70 112.24
CA PRO A 20 39.13 -68.36 111.75
C PRO A 20 39.34 -68.29 110.23
N SER A 21 39.70 -69.40 109.57
CA SER A 21 39.80 -69.52 108.11
C SER A 21 38.42 -69.43 107.42
N GLU A 22 37.42 -70.15 107.92
CA GLU A 22 36.06 -70.12 107.38
C GLU A 22 35.38 -68.76 107.58
N LEU A 23 35.68 -68.08 108.69
CA LEU A 23 35.24 -66.69 108.91
C LEU A 23 35.85 -65.73 107.89
N ASN A 24 37.14 -65.89 107.56
CA ASN A 24 37.83 -65.05 106.58
C ASN A 24 37.30 -65.28 105.16
N GLU A 25 37.14 -66.54 104.74
CA GLU A 25 36.54 -66.89 103.43
C GLU A 25 35.11 -66.34 103.29
N LYS A 26 34.30 -66.45 104.35
CA LYS A 26 32.96 -65.88 104.37
C LYS A 26 32.99 -64.35 104.22
N GLN A 27 33.96 -63.68 104.82
CA GLN A 27 34.13 -62.23 104.72
C GLN A 27 34.56 -61.80 103.30
N GLU A 28 35.46 -62.56 102.66
CA GLU A 28 35.87 -62.37 101.27
C GLU A 28 34.72 -62.62 100.28
N LEU A 29 33.91 -63.67 100.49
CA LEU A 29 32.72 -63.95 99.69
C LEU A 29 31.66 -62.87 99.82
N VAL A 30 31.47 -62.31 101.02
CA VAL A 30 30.56 -61.18 101.26
C VAL A 30 31.08 -59.93 100.54
N TYR A 31 32.38 -59.64 100.62
CA TYR A 31 32.99 -58.52 99.90
C TYR A 31 32.87 -58.69 98.37
N SER A 32 33.12 -59.89 97.85
CA SER A 32 32.99 -60.20 96.42
C SER A 32 31.55 -60.08 95.94
N ASN A 33 30.56 -60.56 96.72
CA ASN A 33 29.15 -60.37 96.41
C ASN A 33 28.79 -58.88 96.38
N ARG A 34 29.18 -58.12 97.40
CA ARG A 34 28.96 -56.66 97.47
C ARG A 34 29.53 -55.95 96.24
N LYS A 35 30.73 -56.35 95.79
CA LYS A 35 31.37 -55.80 94.59
C LYS A 35 30.58 -56.13 93.31
N LEU A 36 30.14 -57.38 93.16
CA LEU A 36 29.33 -57.81 92.01
C LEU A 36 27.96 -57.14 91.99
N GLU A 37 27.31 -56.99 93.15
CA GLU A 37 26.05 -56.25 93.29
C GLU A 37 26.17 -54.82 92.78
N LEU A 38 27.22 -54.10 93.20
CA LEU A 38 27.50 -52.74 92.71
C LEU A 38 27.77 -52.71 91.20
N GLN A 39 28.48 -53.71 90.67
CA GLN A 39 28.75 -53.80 89.23
C GLN A 39 27.46 -54.03 88.43
N VAL A 40 26.60 -54.93 88.89
CA VAL A 40 25.28 -55.19 88.31
C VAL A 40 24.40 -53.95 88.39
N GLU A 41 24.42 -53.23 89.52
CA GLU A 41 23.65 -52.00 89.69
C GLU A 41 24.16 -50.86 88.77
N SER A 42 25.48 -50.72 88.62
CA SER A 42 26.09 -49.80 87.65
C SER A 42 25.68 -50.13 86.21
N MET A 43 25.83 -51.39 85.79
CA MET A 43 25.43 -51.82 84.44
C MET A 43 23.94 -51.64 84.19
N ARG A 44 23.08 -51.90 85.19
CA ARG A 44 21.64 -51.64 85.09
C ARG A 44 21.33 -50.16 84.92
N SER A 45 22.07 -49.28 85.61
CA SER A 45 21.95 -47.83 85.47
C SER A 45 22.38 -47.37 84.07
N GLU A 46 23.49 -47.88 83.55
CA GLU A 46 23.96 -47.59 82.18
C GLU A 46 22.95 -48.06 81.12
N ILE A 47 22.41 -49.28 81.24
CA ILE A 47 21.37 -49.78 80.33
C ILE A 47 20.14 -48.87 80.36
N LYS A 48 19.70 -48.43 81.55
CA LYS A 48 18.54 -47.55 81.69
C LYS A 48 18.79 -46.17 81.05
N MET A 49 19.99 -45.61 81.22
CA MET A 49 20.42 -44.37 80.58
C MET A 49 20.42 -44.50 79.05
N GLU A 50 20.99 -45.58 78.51
CA GLU A 50 21.08 -45.78 77.06
C GLU A 50 19.71 -46.06 76.43
N GLN A 51 18.83 -46.77 77.14
CA GLN A 51 17.42 -46.92 76.75
C GLN A 51 16.70 -45.58 76.68
N ALA A 52 16.86 -44.72 77.70
CA ALA A 52 16.26 -43.39 77.71
C ALA A 52 16.77 -42.52 76.55
N LYS A 53 18.07 -42.54 76.29
CA LYS A 53 18.70 -41.83 75.16
C LYS A 53 18.22 -42.34 73.81
N THR A 54 18.08 -43.67 73.66
CA THR A 54 17.56 -44.28 72.42
C THR A 54 16.12 -43.86 72.17
N GLU A 55 15.29 -43.79 73.22
CA GLU A 55 13.91 -43.36 73.11
C GLU A 55 13.79 -41.86 72.78
N GLU A 56 14.66 -41.03 73.37
CA GLU A 56 14.78 -39.61 73.01
C GLU A 56 15.14 -39.44 71.53
N GLU A 57 16.16 -40.15 71.02
CA GLU A 57 16.54 -40.08 69.61
C GLU A 57 15.45 -40.61 68.66
N LYS A 58 14.70 -41.64 69.05
CA LYS A 58 13.52 -42.09 68.28
C LYS A 58 12.44 -41.01 68.21
N SER A 59 12.15 -40.36 69.33
CA SER A 59 11.17 -39.27 69.36
C SER A 59 11.63 -38.08 68.50
N ARG A 60 12.93 -37.77 68.53
CA ARG A 60 13.55 -36.74 67.69
C ARG A 60 13.49 -37.10 66.21
N LEU A 61 13.76 -38.34 65.84
CA LEU A 61 13.63 -38.80 64.46
C LEU A 61 12.18 -38.73 63.97
N ALA A 62 11.21 -39.11 64.80
CA ALA A 62 9.79 -39.04 64.45
C ALA A 62 9.33 -37.59 64.22
N THR A 63 9.77 -36.65 65.07
CA THR A 63 9.47 -35.22 64.87
C THR A 63 10.15 -34.66 63.61
N LEU A 64 11.38 -35.08 63.32
CA LEU A 64 12.08 -34.69 62.10
C LEU A 64 11.38 -35.22 60.84
N GLN A 65 10.92 -36.48 60.85
CA GLN A 65 10.14 -37.05 59.75
C GLN A 65 8.84 -36.29 59.53
N ALA A 66 8.07 -36.03 60.60
CA ALA A 66 6.80 -35.29 60.49
C ALA A 66 6.99 -33.85 59.97
N THR A 67 8.06 -33.17 60.39
CA THR A 67 8.39 -31.82 59.89
C THR A 67 8.86 -31.84 58.45
N HIS A 68 9.64 -32.86 58.05
CA HIS A 68 10.05 -33.05 56.66
C HIS A 68 8.87 -33.32 55.73
N ASP A 69 7.97 -34.23 56.12
CA ASP A 69 6.76 -34.55 55.35
C ASP A 69 5.86 -33.32 55.19
N LYS A 70 5.72 -32.53 56.26
CA LYS A 70 4.98 -31.26 56.22
C LYS A 70 5.62 -30.27 55.26
N LEU A 71 6.95 -30.11 55.31
CA LEU A 71 7.68 -29.21 54.43
C LEU A 71 7.56 -29.64 52.96
N LEU A 72 7.65 -30.94 52.68
CA LEU A 72 7.43 -31.49 51.34
C LEU A 72 6.01 -31.19 50.85
N GLN A 73 5.00 -31.32 51.71
CA GLN A 73 3.63 -30.99 51.36
C GLN A 73 3.46 -29.50 51.04
N GLU A 74 4.04 -28.61 51.85
CA GLU A 74 4.01 -27.16 51.64
C GLU A 74 4.74 -26.76 50.35
N HIS A 75 5.92 -27.34 50.09
CA HIS A 75 6.67 -27.14 48.86
C HIS A 75 5.87 -27.56 47.61
N ASN A 76 5.25 -28.74 47.65
CA ASN A 76 4.43 -29.22 46.54
C ASN A 76 3.20 -28.34 46.31
N LYS A 77 2.58 -27.81 47.37
CA LYS A 77 1.48 -26.84 47.25
C LYS A 77 1.98 -25.54 46.61
N ALA A 78 3.10 -25.01 47.06
CA ALA A 78 3.70 -23.79 46.52
C ALA A 78 4.03 -23.94 45.03
N LEU A 79 4.62 -25.06 44.61
CA LEU A 79 4.89 -25.36 43.20
C LEU A 79 3.62 -25.33 42.35
N ARG A 80 2.55 -26.02 42.78
CA ARG A 80 1.27 -26.01 42.04
C ARG A 80 0.68 -24.61 41.93
N THR A 81 0.75 -23.81 43.00
CA THR A 81 0.27 -22.42 42.98
C THR A 81 1.08 -21.57 42.01
N ILE A 82 2.41 -21.74 41.96
CA ILE A 82 3.27 -21.03 41.01
C ILE A 82 2.94 -21.43 39.58
N GLU A 83 2.78 -22.72 39.28
CA GLU A 83 2.41 -23.20 37.95
C GLU A 83 1.07 -22.62 37.47
N GLU A 84 0.05 -22.65 38.34
CA GLU A 84 -1.29 -22.10 38.07
C GLU A 84 -1.21 -20.58 37.77
N LEU A 85 -0.51 -19.81 38.61
CA LEU A 85 -0.34 -18.37 38.41
C LEU A 85 0.44 -18.05 37.14
N THR A 86 1.48 -18.84 36.84
CA THR A 86 2.28 -18.65 35.63
C THR A 86 1.45 -18.90 34.37
N LYS A 87 0.63 -19.96 34.38
CA LYS A 87 -0.30 -20.26 33.27
C LYS A 87 -1.34 -19.15 33.10
N GLN A 88 -1.98 -18.71 34.18
CA GLN A 88 -2.96 -17.61 34.14
C GLN A 88 -2.34 -16.30 33.64
N GLN A 89 -1.11 -16.00 34.05
CA GLN A 89 -0.40 -14.81 33.60
C GLN A 89 -0.06 -14.89 32.11
N ALA A 90 0.43 -16.03 31.63
CA ALA A 90 0.72 -16.25 30.21
C ALA A 90 -0.55 -16.07 29.34
N GLU A 91 -1.67 -16.68 29.74
CA GLU A 91 -2.95 -16.54 29.01
C GLU A 91 -3.48 -15.10 29.02
N LYS A 92 -3.31 -14.37 30.12
CA LYS A 92 -3.74 -12.96 30.20
C LYS A 92 -2.88 -12.06 29.31
N VAL A 93 -1.56 -12.24 29.35
CA VAL A 93 -0.63 -11.45 28.52
C VAL A 93 -0.91 -11.68 27.04
N ASP A 94 -1.11 -12.94 26.64
CA ASP A 94 -1.41 -13.30 25.24
C ASP A 94 -2.74 -12.68 24.77
N LYS A 95 -3.79 -12.73 25.61
CA LYS A 95 -5.08 -12.09 25.29
C LYS A 95 -5.00 -10.58 25.15
N VAL A 96 -4.29 -9.90 26.05
CA VAL A 96 -4.14 -8.44 26.01
C VAL A 96 -3.34 -8.03 24.78
N GLN A 97 -2.24 -8.74 24.48
CA GLN A 97 -1.43 -8.49 23.28
C GLN A 97 -2.24 -8.72 22.00
N LEU A 98 -3.04 -9.78 21.95
CA LEU A 98 -3.88 -10.08 20.79
C LEU A 98 -4.96 -9.03 20.58
N GLN A 99 -5.59 -8.54 21.65
CA GLN A 99 -6.55 -7.43 21.58
C GLN A 99 -5.89 -6.15 21.07
N GLU A 100 -4.73 -5.76 21.63
CA GLU A 100 -4.02 -4.55 21.20
C GLU A 100 -3.61 -4.63 19.72
N LEU A 101 -3.15 -5.80 19.25
CA LEU A 101 -2.83 -6.02 17.85
C LEU A 101 -4.08 -5.96 16.95
N SER A 102 -5.20 -6.52 17.40
CA SER A 102 -6.47 -6.47 16.67
C SER A 102 -6.97 -5.03 16.52
N GLU A 103 -6.95 -4.24 17.59
CA GLU A 103 -7.35 -2.82 17.55
C GLU A 103 -6.45 -2.01 16.61
N LYS A 104 -5.13 -2.24 16.66
CA LYS A 104 -4.18 -1.60 15.75
C LYS A 104 -4.43 -1.98 14.29
N LEU A 105 -4.78 -3.24 14.03
CA LEU A 105 -5.11 -3.70 12.69
C LEU A 105 -6.37 -3.03 12.16
N GLU A 106 -7.46 -2.99 12.95
CA GLU A 106 -8.71 -2.34 12.56
C GLU A 106 -8.51 -0.85 12.25
N LEU A 107 -7.74 -0.13 13.07
CA LEU A 107 -7.41 1.28 12.82
C LEU A 107 -6.60 1.46 11.52
N ALA A 108 -5.65 0.57 11.25
CA ALA A 108 -4.86 0.60 10.02
C ALA A 108 -5.73 0.33 8.78
N GLU A 109 -6.65 -0.63 8.86
CA GLU A 109 -7.59 -0.94 7.78
C GLU A 109 -8.54 0.23 7.49
N GLN A 110 -9.09 0.88 8.52
CA GLN A 110 -9.93 2.07 8.35
C GLN A 110 -9.16 3.24 7.73
N ALA A 111 -7.93 3.48 8.18
CA ALA A 111 -7.07 4.51 7.60
C ALA A 111 -6.74 4.23 6.13
N LEU A 112 -6.51 2.96 5.78
CA LEU A 112 -6.24 2.54 4.41
C LEU A 112 -7.48 2.72 3.51
N ALA A 113 -8.66 2.34 3.99
CA ALA A 113 -9.93 2.57 3.29
C ALA A 113 -10.19 4.07 3.07
N SER A 114 -9.94 4.91 4.08
CA SER A 114 -10.08 6.37 3.96
C SER A 114 -9.13 6.95 2.91
N LYS A 115 -7.86 6.52 2.90
CA LYS A 115 -6.89 6.94 1.87
C LYS A 115 -7.28 6.45 0.47
N GLN A 116 -7.85 5.25 0.36
CA GLN A 116 -8.32 4.74 -0.92
C GLN A 116 -9.45 5.61 -1.49
N LEU A 117 -10.41 6.00 -0.66
CA LEU A 117 -11.48 6.91 -1.06
C LEU A 117 -10.93 8.26 -1.55
N GLN A 118 -9.99 8.86 -0.82
CA GLN A 118 -9.34 10.11 -1.23
C GLN A 118 -8.60 9.97 -2.57
N MET A 119 -7.91 8.85 -2.79
CA MET A 119 -7.24 8.60 -4.08
C MET A 119 -8.25 8.51 -5.23
N ASP A 120 -9.40 7.89 -5.01
CA ASP A 120 -10.41 7.75 -6.05
C ASP A 120 -11.11 9.08 -6.37
N GLU A 121 -11.36 9.93 -5.36
CA GLU A 121 -11.82 11.32 -5.55
C GLU A 121 -10.80 12.15 -6.34
N MET A 122 -9.51 12.01 -6.01
CA MET A 122 -8.44 12.71 -6.73
C MET A 122 -8.35 12.24 -8.19
N LYS A 123 -8.45 10.94 -8.46
CA LYS A 123 -8.46 10.41 -9.83
C LYS A 123 -9.62 10.95 -10.64
N GLN A 124 -10.82 11.02 -10.05
CA GLN A 124 -11.99 11.58 -10.72
C GLN A 124 -11.76 13.07 -11.05
N THR A 125 -11.17 13.82 -10.13
CA THR A 125 -10.84 15.24 -10.34
C THR A 125 -9.82 15.40 -11.47
N ILE A 126 -8.78 14.57 -11.50
CA ILE A 126 -7.76 14.59 -12.56
C ILE A 126 -8.39 14.29 -13.92
N ALA A 127 -9.21 13.24 -14.03
CA ALA A 127 -9.88 12.90 -15.30
C ALA A 127 -10.74 14.05 -15.82
N LYS A 128 -11.46 14.75 -14.93
CA LYS A 128 -12.23 15.94 -15.32
C LYS A 128 -11.34 17.10 -15.78
N GLN A 129 -10.21 17.33 -15.10
CA GLN A 129 -9.26 18.36 -15.49
C GLN A 129 -8.59 18.04 -16.84
N GLU A 130 -8.35 16.76 -17.15
CA GLU A 130 -7.85 16.31 -18.44
C GLU A 130 -8.85 16.63 -19.56
N GLU A 131 -10.14 16.35 -19.36
CA GLU A 131 -11.21 16.73 -20.31
C GLU A 131 -11.26 18.26 -20.52
N ASP A 132 -11.21 19.05 -19.44
CA ASP A 132 -11.20 20.50 -19.52
C ASP A 132 -9.97 21.01 -20.32
N LEU A 133 -8.79 20.41 -20.12
CA LEU A 133 -7.57 20.76 -20.87
C LEU A 133 -7.69 20.43 -22.36
N GLU A 134 -8.33 19.32 -22.73
CA GLU A 134 -8.61 18.99 -24.14
C GLU A 134 -9.51 20.06 -24.78
N THR A 135 -10.55 20.52 -24.08
CA THR A 135 -11.41 21.60 -24.61
C THR A 135 -10.64 22.92 -24.78
N MET A 136 -9.75 23.24 -23.84
CA MET A 136 -8.91 24.43 -23.93
C MET A 136 -7.97 24.38 -25.15
N ALA A 137 -7.43 23.21 -25.48
CA ALA A 137 -6.58 23.04 -26.66
C ALA A 137 -7.35 23.33 -27.96
N VAL A 138 -8.59 22.83 -28.07
CA VAL A 138 -9.46 23.10 -29.22
C VAL A 138 -9.79 24.59 -29.35
N LEU A 139 -10.16 25.24 -28.25
CA LEU A 139 -10.48 26.68 -28.25
C LEU A 139 -9.27 27.54 -28.65
N ARG A 140 -8.05 27.16 -28.24
CA ARG A 140 -6.82 27.84 -28.67
C ARG A 140 -6.59 27.67 -30.17
N ALA A 141 -6.72 26.46 -30.69
CA ALA A 141 -6.61 26.22 -32.13
C ALA A 141 -7.66 27.01 -32.92
N GLN A 142 -8.90 27.09 -32.42
CA GLN A 142 -9.96 27.89 -33.03
C GLN A 142 -9.60 29.39 -33.05
N MET A 143 -9.05 29.93 -31.97
CA MET A 143 -8.57 31.32 -31.92
C MET A 143 -7.49 31.58 -32.98
N GLU A 144 -6.51 30.67 -33.10
CA GLU A 144 -5.42 30.80 -34.08
C GLU A 144 -5.94 30.80 -35.52
N VAL A 145 -6.88 29.91 -35.84
CA VAL A 145 -7.53 29.87 -37.16
C VAL A 145 -8.27 31.17 -37.45
N TYR A 146 -9.10 31.66 -36.52
CA TYR A 146 -9.81 32.93 -36.73
C TYR A 146 -8.88 34.13 -36.87
N CYS A 147 -7.79 34.18 -36.09
CA CYS A 147 -6.78 35.22 -36.25
C CYS A 147 -6.12 35.17 -37.64
N SER A 148 -5.78 33.97 -38.11
CA SER A 148 -5.22 33.77 -39.45
C SER A 148 -6.20 34.20 -40.54
N ASP A 149 -7.46 33.76 -40.46
CA ASP A 149 -8.51 34.09 -41.43
C ASP A 149 -8.76 35.60 -41.48
N PHE A 150 -8.79 36.27 -40.31
CA PHE A 150 -8.93 37.72 -40.24
C PHE A 150 -7.78 38.44 -40.95
N HIS A 151 -6.54 38.01 -40.75
CA HIS A 151 -5.39 38.61 -41.42
C HIS A 151 -5.39 38.34 -42.93
N ALA A 152 -5.78 37.14 -43.37
CA ALA A 152 -5.90 36.80 -44.78
C ALA A 152 -6.99 37.64 -45.47
N GLU A 153 -8.17 37.77 -44.86
CA GLU A 153 -9.27 38.58 -45.38
C GLU A 153 -8.87 40.06 -45.46
N ARG A 154 -8.19 40.56 -44.43
CA ARG A 154 -7.68 41.94 -44.44
C ARG A 154 -6.70 42.17 -45.60
N ALA A 155 -5.72 41.29 -45.78
CA ALA A 155 -4.75 41.41 -46.86
C ALA A 155 -5.41 41.33 -48.24
N ALA A 156 -6.38 40.44 -48.42
CA ALA A 156 -7.17 40.34 -49.65
C ALA A 156 -7.97 41.63 -49.91
N ARG A 157 -8.58 42.19 -48.87
CA ARG A 157 -9.35 43.44 -48.94
C ARG A 157 -8.47 44.63 -49.29
N GLU A 158 -7.30 44.75 -48.67
CA GLU A 158 -6.32 45.81 -48.97
C GLU A 158 -5.86 45.70 -50.43
N LYS A 159 -5.56 44.50 -50.92
CA LYS A 159 -5.20 44.27 -52.34
C LYS A 159 -6.32 44.66 -53.31
N ILE A 160 -7.57 44.29 -53.02
CA ILE A 160 -8.73 44.70 -53.83
C ILE A 160 -8.88 46.22 -53.84
N HIS A 161 -8.63 46.88 -52.70
CA HIS A 161 -8.66 48.34 -52.62
C HIS A 161 -7.57 48.98 -53.47
N GLU A 162 -6.34 48.47 -53.42
CA GLU A 162 -5.23 48.94 -54.27
C GLU A 162 -5.53 48.78 -55.77
N GLU A 163 -6.02 47.61 -56.19
CA GLU A 163 -6.39 47.36 -57.59
C GLU A 163 -7.55 48.27 -58.04
N LYS A 164 -8.53 48.51 -57.16
CA LYS A 164 -9.63 49.45 -57.43
C LYS A 164 -9.13 50.88 -57.62
N GLU A 165 -8.20 51.34 -56.79
CA GLU A 165 -7.60 52.67 -56.91
C GLU A 165 -6.79 52.81 -58.21
N GLN A 166 -6.03 51.77 -58.58
CA GLN A 166 -5.30 51.74 -59.85
C GLN A 166 -6.24 51.82 -61.06
N LEU A 167 -7.34 51.05 -61.07
CA LEU A 167 -8.33 51.10 -62.14
C LEU A 167 -9.05 52.45 -62.20
N ALA A 168 -9.35 53.07 -61.06
CA ALA A 168 -9.95 54.40 -61.02
C ALA A 168 -9.04 55.47 -61.62
N LEU A 169 -7.73 55.39 -61.36
CA LEU A 169 -6.72 56.27 -61.98
C LEU A 169 -6.63 56.06 -63.49
N GLN A 170 -6.58 54.81 -63.95
CA GLN A 170 -6.55 54.49 -65.39
C GLN A 170 -7.81 55.04 -66.09
N LEU A 171 -8.98 54.85 -65.48
CA LEU A 171 -10.25 55.36 -66.00
C LEU A 171 -10.24 56.90 -66.06
N ALA A 172 -9.72 57.58 -65.03
CA ALA A 172 -9.61 59.04 -65.03
C ALA A 172 -8.68 59.57 -66.14
N ILE A 173 -7.57 58.86 -66.42
CA ILE A 173 -6.66 59.19 -67.52
C ILE A 173 -7.37 59.02 -68.87
N LEU A 174 -7.99 57.86 -69.11
CA LEU A 174 -8.72 57.58 -70.36
C LEU A 174 -9.87 58.56 -70.61
N LEU A 175 -10.61 58.93 -69.57
CA LEU A 175 -11.66 59.96 -69.68
C LEU A 175 -11.07 61.32 -70.04
N LYS A 176 -9.94 61.71 -69.44
CA LYS A 176 -9.25 62.95 -69.77
C LYS A 176 -8.77 62.94 -71.22
N GLU A 177 -8.09 61.89 -71.65
CA GLU A 177 -7.64 61.72 -73.03
C GLU A 177 -8.81 61.78 -74.01
N ASN A 178 -9.92 61.09 -73.73
CA ASN A 178 -11.12 61.13 -74.57
C ASN A 178 -11.72 62.54 -74.66
N ASN A 179 -11.80 63.26 -73.54
CA ASN A 179 -12.23 64.67 -73.55
C ASN A 179 -11.27 65.55 -74.36
N ASP A 180 -9.96 65.37 -74.20
CA ASP A 180 -8.92 66.10 -74.96
C ASP A 180 -8.99 65.79 -76.47
N PHE A 181 -9.33 64.55 -76.87
CA PHE A 181 -9.58 64.18 -78.27
C PHE A 181 -10.87 64.81 -78.84
N GLU A 182 -11.93 64.87 -78.02
CA GLU A 182 -13.20 65.50 -78.42
C GLU A 182 -13.10 67.03 -78.51
N ASP A 183 -12.27 67.65 -77.67
CA ASP A 183 -12.04 69.11 -77.62
C ASP A 183 -10.91 69.56 -78.58
N GLY A 184 -9.93 68.69 -78.82
CA GLY A 184 -8.79 68.89 -79.73
C GLY A 184 -9.14 68.70 -81.20
N GLY A 185 -10.06 69.52 -81.73
CA GLY A 185 -10.28 69.72 -83.18
C GLY A 185 -10.79 68.51 -84.00
N SER A 186 -10.82 67.30 -83.43
CA SER A 186 -11.25 66.08 -84.12
C SER A 186 -12.75 66.10 -84.41
N ARG A 187 -13.57 66.63 -83.48
CA ARG A 187 -15.01 66.88 -83.72
C ARG A 187 -15.24 67.88 -84.84
N GLN A 188 -14.46 68.97 -84.91
CA GLN A 188 -14.58 69.96 -85.97
C GLN A 188 -14.12 69.40 -87.31
N SER A 189 -13.04 68.62 -87.34
CA SER A 189 -12.56 67.97 -88.57
C SER A 189 -13.51 66.88 -89.08
N LEU A 190 -14.14 66.11 -88.19
CA LEU A 190 -15.07 65.03 -88.55
C LEU A 190 -16.44 65.59 -88.94
N MET A 191 -16.89 66.68 -88.29
CA MET A 191 -18.07 67.43 -88.70
C MET A 191 -17.86 68.14 -90.04
N GLU A 192 -16.66 68.66 -90.34
CA GLU A 192 -16.32 69.19 -91.67
C GLU A 192 -16.36 68.09 -92.75
N MET A 193 -15.84 66.89 -92.45
CA MET A 193 -15.90 65.73 -93.35
C MET A 193 -17.35 65.27 -93.60
N GLN A 194 -18.21 65.28 -92.58
CA GLN A 194 -19.64 64.99 -92.74
C GLN A 194 -20.38 66.09 -93.51
N CYS A 195 -20.03 67.37 -93.32
CA CYS A 195 -20.60 68.48 -94.09
C CYS A 195 -20.29 68.40 -95.60
N ARG A 196 -19.17 67.78 -95.99
CA ARG A 196 -18.85 67.53 -97.41
C ARG A 196 -19.68 66.42 -98.05
N HIS A 197 -20.36 65.58 -97.26
CA HIS A 197 -21.18 64.47 -97.73
C HIS A 197 -22.67 64.55 -97.33
N GLY A 198 -23.12 65.69 -96.78
CA GLY A 198 -24.49 65.85 -96.28
C GLY A 198 -25.48 66.42 -97.28
N ALA A 199 -26.07 65.58 -98.14
CA ALA A 199 -27.32 65.90 -98.85
C ALA A 199 -28.23 64.67 -99.07
N ARG A 200 -29.13 64.43 -98.10
CA ARG A 200 -30.50 63.82 -98.12
C ARG A 200 -30.63 62.42 -98.78
N THR A 201 -31.23 61.40 -98.16
CA THR A 201 -32.66 61.24 -97.77
C THR A 201 -32.82 60.09 -96.75
N SER A 202 -33.61 60.27 -95.69
CA SER A 202 -34.93 59.66 -95.43
C SER A 202 -35.11 58.16 -95.70
N ASP A 203 -35.51 57.49 -94.61
CA ASP A 203 -36.40 56.34 -94.47
C ASP A 203 -36.05 54.99 -95.09
N SER A 204 -35.64 54.10 -94.18
CA SER A 204 -36.25 52.80 -93.89
C SER A 204 -37.14 52.20 -94.98
N ASP A 205 -36.65 51.16 -95.65
CA ASP A 205 -37.17 49.79 -95.49
C ASP A 205 -36.50 48.78 -96.44
N GLN A 206 -36.39 47.52 -95.96
CA GLN A 206 -36.11 46.26 -96.69
C GLN A 206 -34.63 45.98 -97.06
N GLN A 207 -34.04 44.78 -96.99
CA GLN A 207 -34.41 43.40 -96.63
C GLN A 207 -33.07 42.61 -96.57
N ALA A 208 -32.84 41.75 -95.57
CA ALA A 208 -32.76 40.28 -95.64
C ALA A 208 -31.64 39.63 -96.52
N TYR A 209 -31.10 38.49 -96.04
CA TYR A 209 -30.17 37.51 -96.65
C TYR A 209 -28.66 37.80 -96.44
N LEU A 210 -27.78 36.98 -95.83
CA LEU A 210 -27.67 35.53 -95.52
C LEU A 210 -26.83 35.38 -94.22
N PHE A 211 -27.11 34.52 -93.24
CA PHE A 211 -26.93 33.07 -93.31
C PHE A 211 -27.67 32.39 -92.15
N GLN A 212 -28.37 31.31 -92.47
CA GLN A 212 -29.08 30.43 -91.56
C GLN A 212 -28.39 29.06 -91.58
N ARG A 213 -27.95 28.58 -90.41
CA ARG A 213 -27.78 27.17 -90.03
C ARG A 213 -27.51 27.18 -88.51
N GLY A 214 -28.34 26.67 -87.61
CA GLY A 214 -29.20 25.50 -87.69
C GLY A 214 -28.65 24.48 -86.69
N ALA A 215 -29.33 24.38 -85.55
CA ALA A 215 -29.42 23.25 -84.63
C ALA A 215 -28.20 22.84 -83.78
N GLU A 216 -28.56 22.35 -82.58
CA GLU A 216 -27.83 21.39 -81.72
C GLU A 216 -26.88 21.95 -80.65
N ASP A 217 -27.45 22.03 -79.44
CA ASP A 217 -26.94 21.33 -78.25
C ASP A 217 -25.92 20.22 -78.59
N MET A 218 -24.63 20.56 -78.53
CA MET A 218 -23.58 19.59 -78.26
C MET A 218 -22.31 20.30 -77.77
N SER A 219 -22.09 20.14 -76.48
CA SER A 219 -20.80 20.15 -75.81
C SER A 219 -19.62 19.77 -76.70
N TRP A 220 -18.74 20.72 -77.03
CA TRP A 220 -17.33 20.47 -77.28
C TRP A 220 -16.54 21.67 -76.72
N GLN A 221 -15.87 21.53 -75.59
CA GLN A 221 -14.54 20.93 -75.46
C GLN A 221 -13.41 21.80 -76.05
N HIS A 222 -12.46 22.09 -75.15
CA HIS A 222 -11.06 22.42 -75.39
C HIS A 222 -10.68 23.86 -75.76
N GLY A 223 -10.43 24.64 -74.71
CA GLY A 223 -9.50 25.78 -74.65
C GLY A 223 -8.70 25.76 -73.34
N GLN A 224 -8.13 24.60 -73.02
CA GLN A 224 -6.94 24.31 -72.20
C GLN A 224 -6.38 25.38 -71.23
N GLN A 225 -6.59 25.17 -69.93
CA GLN A 225 -5.51 25.10 -68.92
C GLN A 225 -5.85 23.99 -67.91
N PRO A 226 -4.87 23.24 -67.38
CA PRO A 226 -5.12 21.95 -66.74
C PRO A 226 -5.75 22.17 -65.35
N ARG A 227 -6.97 21.67 -65.16
CA ARG A 227 -7.43 21.32 -63.81
C ARG A 227 -6.55 20.17 -63.33
N SER A 228 -5.67 20.44 -62.38
CA SER A 228 -4.96 19.42 -61.61
C SER A 228 -5.99 18.58 -60.84
N ILE A 229 -6.39 17.45 -61.41
CA ILE A 229 -7.05 16.39 -60.65
C ILE A 229 -6.05 15.96 -59.56
N PRO A 230 -6.43 15.88 -58.27
CA PRO A 230 -5.51 15.40 -57.24
C PRO A 230 -5.04 13.99 -57.59
N ILE A 231 -3.74 13.81 -57.81
CA ILE A 231 -3.14 12.50 -58.12
C ILE A 231 -2.93 11.78 -56.78
N HIS A 232 -3.87 10.91 -56.41
CA HIS A 232 -3.75 10.07 -55.22
C HIS A 232 -2.83 8.89 -55.53
N SER A 233 -1.56 9.00 -55.14
CA SER A 233 -0.53 7.98 -55.40
C SER A 233 -0.10 7.33 -54.09
N CYS A 234 -0.05 6.00 -54.04
CA CYS A 234 0.48 5.30 -52.87
C CYS A 234 2.00 5.52 -52.77
N PRO A 235 2.52 6.07 -51.67
CA PRO A 235 3.95 6.35 -51.53
C PRO A 235 4.79 5.07 -51.38
N LYS A 236 4.18 3.90 -51.18
CA LYS A 236 4.89 2.61 -51.08
C LYS A 236 5.12 1.92 -52.42
N CYS A 237 4.14 1.93 -53.31
CA CYS A 237 4.18 1.20 -54.58
C CYS A 237 4.09 2.11 -55.82
N GLY A 238 3.73 3.39 -55.66
CA GLY A 238 3.60 4.34 -56.76
C GLY A 238 2.33 4.16 -57.61
N GLU A 239 1.40 3.30 -57.19
CA GLU A 239 0.14 3.07 -57.88
C GLU A 239 -0.80 4.27 -57.73
N VAL A 240 -1.36 4.73 -58.85
CA VAL A 240 -2.27 5.88 -58.91
C VAL A 240 -3.71 5.38 -58.79
N LEU A 241 -4.41 5.87 -57.78
CA LEU A 241 -5.76 5.44 -57.43
C LEU A 241 -6.77 6.56 -57.73
N PRO A 242 -8.02 6.19 -58.07
CA PRO A 242 -9.01 7.12 -58.62
C PRO A 242 -9.55 8.14 -57.59
N ASP A 243 -9.51 7.81 -56.30
CA ASP A 243 -9.93 8.68 -55.20
C ASP A 243 -9.12 8.40 -53.91
N ILE A 244 -9.29 9.27 -52.91
CA ILE A 244 -8.57 9.18 -51.64
C ILE A 244 -9.06 8.04 -50.75
N ASP A 245 -10.34 7.65 -50.86
CA ASP A 245 -10.92 6.56 -50.08
C ASP A 245 -10.28 5.23 -50.48
N THR A 246 -10.07 5.03 -51.80
CA THR A 246 -9.37 3.87 -52.35
C THR A 246 -7.89 3.87 -51.92
N LEU A 247 -7.26 5.04 -51.80
CA LEU A 247 -5.88 5.16 -51.28
C LEU A 247 -5.77 4.86 -49.78
N GLN A 248 -6.79 5.15 -48.98
CA GLN A 248 -6.77 4.87 -47.55
C GLN A 248 -6.96 3.40 -47.21
N ILE A 249 -7.67 2.63 -48.06
CA ILE A 249 -7.88 1.19 -47.90
C ILE A 249 -6.78 0.32 -48.54
N HIS A 250 -6.01 0.87 -49.48
CA HIS A 250 -4.91 0.20 -50.18
C HIS A 250 -3.62 0.19 -49.34
#